data_AF-A0A6A7BUV3-F1
#
_entry.id   AF-A0A6A7BUV3-F1
#
_cell.length_a   1.000
_cell.length_b   1.000
_cell.length_c   1.000
_cell.angle_alpha   90.00
_cell.angle_beta   90.00
_cell.angle_gamma   90.00
#
_symmetry.space_group_name_H-M   'P 1'
#
loop_
_entity.id
_entity.type
_entity.pdbx_description
1 polymer ?
#
loop_
_entity_poly.entity_id
_entity_poly.type
_entity_poly.pdbx_seq_one_letter_code
_entity_poly.pdbx_strand_id
1 'polypeptide(L)' 'GGYVYDCNAKLPDLAVSIGDYMAVIPGSAITYAQQGDKCFGGVQGNKGQDVQIWGDVFLKPFLAVFDGGNKQFGVAPKK' A
#
# COMPACT_ATOMS: atom_id res chain seq x y z
N GLY A 1 10.06 8.80 13.75
CA GLY A 1 10.12 9.14 12.31
C GLY A 1 9.75 7.93 11.49
N GLY A 2 9.76 8.07 10.16
CA GLY A 2 9.53 7.00 9.20
C GLY A 2 10.49 7.11 8.02
N TYR A 3 10.39 6.18 7.08
CA TYR A 3 11.21 6.16 5.88
C TYR A 3 10.85 7.32 4.95
N VAL A 4 11.86 8.09 4.57
CA VAL A 4 11.78 9.20 3.61
C VAL A 4 12.80 8.98 2.50
N TYR A 5 12.54 9.54 1.32
CA TYR A 5 13.38 9.37 0.15
C TYR A 5 13.38 10.64 -0.73
N ASP A 6 14.26 10.68 -1.74
CA ASP A 6 14.28 11.75 -2.74
C ASP A 6 13.01 11.71 -3.60
N CYS A 7 12.26 12.79 -3.68
CA CYS A 7 11.00 12.83 -4.44
C CYS A 7 11.14 12.48 -5.93
N ASN A 8 12.34 12.57 -6.52
CA ASN A 8 12.60 12.21 -7.91
C ASN A 8 12.97 10.72 -8.10
N ALA A 9 13.08 9.95 -7.02
CA ALA A 9 13.37 8.53 -7.12
C ALA A 9 12.23 7.77 -7.80
N LYS A 10 12.58 6.85 -8.71
CA LYS A 10 11.63 5.88 -9.26
C LYS A 10 11.48 4.74 -8.27
N LEU A 11 10.34 4.67 -7.60
CA LEU A 11 10.04 3.58 -6.68
C LEU A 11 9.64 2.31 -7.44
N PRO A 12 10.00 1.12 -6.94
CA PRO A 12 9.50 -0.13 -7.47
C PRO A 12 8.01 -0.31 -7.13
N ASP A 13 7.33 -1.14 -7.92
CA ASP A 13 5.99 -1.61 -7.56
C ASP A 13 6.05 -2.53 -6.34
N LEU A 14 4.99 -2.53 -5.54
CA LEU A 14 4.81 -3.44 -4.42
C LEU A 14 3.66 -4.40 -4.75
N ALA A 15 3.95 -5.70 -4.80
CA ALA A 15 2.94 -6.72 -5.07
C ALA A 15 2.63 -7.53 -3.80
N VAL A 16 1.34 -7.77 -3.56
CA VAL A 16 0.84 -8.53 -2.41
C VAL A 16 0.03 -9.71 -2.92
N SER A 17 0.35 -10.91 -2.47
CA SER A 17 -0.44 -12.11 -2.78
C SER A 17 -1.69 -12.15 -1.89
N ILE A 18 -2.86 -12.25 -2.51
CA ILE A 18 -4.16 -12.48 -1.87
C ILE A 18 -4.76 -13.74 -2.49
N GLY A 19 -4.55 -14.87 -1.82
CA GLY A 19 -4.80 -16.18 -2.43
C GLY A 19 -3.86 -16.40 -3.61
N ASP A 20 -4.42 -16.72 -4.77
CA ASP A 20 -3.71 -16.89 -6.05
C ASP A 20 -3.56 -15.58 -6.85
N TYR A 21 -4.22 -14.50 -6.43
CA TYR A 21 -4.17 -13.20 -7.08
C TYR A 21 -3.01 -12.33 -6.55
N MET A 22 -2.30 -11.66 -7.47
CA MET A 22 -1.27 -10.68 -7.14
C MET A 22 -1.84 -9.26 -7.26
N ALA A 23 -2.09 -8.62 -6.12
CA ALA A 23 -2.49 -7.22 -6.03
C ALA A 23 -1.26 -6.32 -6.14
N VAL A 24 -1.08 -5.66 -7.29
CA VAL A 24 0.08 -4.80 -7.58
C VAL A 24 -0.24 -3.34 -7.30
N ILE A 25 0.50 -2.73 -6.37
CA ILE A 25 0.49 -1.30 -6.09
C ILE A 25 1.59 -0.66 -6.94
N PRO A 26 1.26 0.25 -7.88
CA PRO A 26 2.27 0.96 -8.65
C PRO A 26 3.20 1.77 -7.74
N GLY A 27 4.49 1.82 -8.06
CA GLY A 27 5.48 2.60 -7.28
C GLY A 27 5.10 4.08 -7.14
N SER A 28 4.40 4.64 -8.12
CA SER A 28 3.86 6.01 -8.08
C SER A 28 2.75 6.22 -7.05
N ALA A 29 2.10 5.16 -6.58
CA ALA A 29 1.08 5.20 -5.53
C ALA A 29 1.64 4.96 -4.12
N ILE A 30 2.93 4.62 -3.99
CA ILE A 30 3.58 4.37 -2.70
C ILE A 30 3.86 5.67 -1.94
N THR A 31 4.00 6.80 -2.61
CA THR A 31 4.23 8.09 -1.94
C THR A 31 3.03 8.46 -1.08
N TYR A 32 3.23 8.61 0.23
CA TYR A 32 2.16 9.09 1.13
C TYR A 32 2.00 10.60 1.04
N ALA A 33 3.11 11.33 1.20
CA ALA A 33 3.11 12.79 1.17
C ALA A 33 4.50 13.33 0.81
N GLN A 34 4.55 14.52 0.20
CA GLN A 34 5.78 15.30 0.09
C GLN A 34 5.93 16.20 1.33
N GLN A 35 7.12 16.23 1.91
CA GLN A 35 7.49 17.05 3.06
C GLN A 35 8.78 17.81 2.74
N GLY A 36 8.63 19.00 2.17
CA GLY A 36 9.77 19.81 1.69
C GLY A 36 10.44 19.17 0.48
N ASP A 37 11.75 18.93 0.57
CA ASP A 37 12.59 18.32 -0.46
C ASP A 37 12.58 16.78 -0.42
N LYS A 38 11.92 16.18 0.58
CA LYS A 38 11.81 14.73 0.74
C LYS A 38 10.36 14.26 0.60
N CYS A 39 10.21 13.01 0.20
CA CYS A 39 8.93 12.34 0.12
C CYS A 39 8.86 11.27 1.21
N PHE A 40 7.71 11.21 1.90
CA PHE A 40 7.43 10.24 2.93
C PHE A 40 6.86 8.97 2.30
N GLY A 41 7.49 7.83 2.55
CA GLY A 41 7.05 6.55 2.01
C GLY A 41 5.73 6.09 2.65
N GLY A 42 4.86 5.49 1.85
CA GLY A 42 3.61 4.88 2.31
C GLY A 42 3.78 3.48 2.91
N VAL A 43 4.95 2.86 2.69
CA VAL A 43 5.34 1.60 3.35
C VAL A 43 6.25 1.95 4.51
N GLN A 44 5.88 1.52 5.71
CA GLN A 44 6.56 1.88 6.95
C GLN A 44 6.70 0.65 7.85
N GLY A 45 7.74 0.67 8.69
CA GLY A 45 7.90 -0.35 9.73
C GLY A 45 6.79 -0.24 10.77
N ASN A 46 6.18 -1.38 11.13
CA ASN A 46 5.13 -1.46 12.16
C ASN A 46 5.66 -1.54 13.60
N LYS A 47 6.97 -1.28 13.81
CA LYS A 47 7.67 -1.33 15.11
C LYS A 47 7.58 -2.68 15.85
N GLY A 48 7.49 -3.79 15.12
CA GLY A 48 7.50 -5.13 15.72
C GLY A 48 6.17 -5.56 16.32
N GLN A 49 5.06 -4.95 15.88
CA GLN A 49 3.73 -5.41 16.24
C GLN A 49 3.40 -6.75 15.56
N ASP A 50 2.51 -7.53 16.19
CA ASP A 50 2.11 -8.86 15.72
C ASP A 50 1.20 -8.83 14.46
N VAL A 51 0.69 -7.65 14.10
CA VAL A 51 -0.19 -7.45 12.94
C VAL A 51 0.38 -6.41 11.98
N GLN A 52 0.16 -6.65 10.69
CA GLN A 52 0.43 -5.67 9.64
C GLN A 52 -0.85 -4.90 9.29
N ILE A 53 -0.69 -3.64 8.88
CA ILE A 53 -1.81 -2.76 8.58
C ILE A 53 -1.81 -2.43 7.08
N TRP A 54 -2.82 -2.92 6.37
CA TRP A 54 -3.07 -2.58 4.97
C TRP A 54 -3.93 -1.33 4.88
N GLY A 55 -3.28 -0.16 4.85
CA GLY A 55 -3.91 1.15 4.85
C GLY A 55 -4.31 1.68 3.47
N ASP A 56 -4.48 3.00 3.40
CA ASP A 56 -4.86 3.73 2.19
C ASP A 56 -3.92 3.52 0.99
N VAL A 57 -2.61 3.44 1.21
CA VAL A 57 -1.62 3.14 0.16
C VAL A 57 -1.91 1.84 -0.56
N PHE A 58 -2.39 0.82 0.16
CA PHE A 58 -2.85 -0.44 -0.44
C PHE A 58 -4.28 -0.30 -0.97
N LEU A 59 -5.22 0.26 -0.20
CA LEU A 59 -6.65 0.22 -0.54
C LEU A 59 -7.02 1.15 -1.72
N LYS A 60 -6.33 2.28 -1.89
CA LYS A 60 -6.65 3.30 -2.91
C LYS A 60 -6.61 2.81 -4.36
N PRO A 61 -5.60 2.02 -4.82
CA PRO A 61 -5.57 1.48 -6.18
C PRO A 61 -6.56 0.33 -6.43
N PHE A 62 -7.27 -0.16 -5.41
CA PHE A 62 -8.20 -1.28 -5.55
C PHE A 62 -9.65 -0.91 -5.24
N LEU A 63 -10.58 -1.59 -5.89
CA LEU A 63 -11.91 -1.79 -5.34
C LEU A 63 -11.80 -2.89 -4.28
N ALA A 64 -11.93 -2.52 -3.01
CA ALA A 64 -11.88 -3.42 -1.88
C ALA A 64 -13.31 -3.80 -1.44
N VAL A 65 -13.60 -5.11 -1.40
CA VAL A 65 -14.89 -5.66 -0.98
C VAL A 65 -14.73 -6.34 0.38
N PHE A 66 -15.45 -5.85 1.37
CA PHE A 66 -15.55 -6.43 2.70
C PHE A 66 -16.88 -7.17 2.81
N ASP A 67 -16.86 -8.48 2.55
CA ASP A 67 -18.06 -9.32 2.63
C ASP A 67 -18.21 -9.85 4.07
N GLY A 68 -19.02 -9.12 4.85
CA GLY A 68 -19.31 -9.48 6.24
C GLY A 68 -20.16 -10.73 6.40
N GLY A 69 -20.91 -11.15 5.37
CA GLY A 69 -21.76 -12.34 5.41
C GLY A 69 -20.93 -13.62 5.37
N ASN A 70 -19.97 -13.67 4.43
CA ASN A 70 -19.08 -14.81 4.27
C ASN A 70 -17.73 -14.66 5.01
N LYS A 71 -17.50 -13.51 5.68
CA LYS A 71 -16.24 -13.18 6.37
C LYS A 71 -15.03 -13.29 5.46
N GLN A 72 -15.14 -12.72 4.27
CA GLN A 72 -14.08 -12.74 3.25
C GLN A 72 -13.74 -11.32 2.78
N PHE A 73 -12.54 -11.19 2.25
CA PHE A 73 -12.01 -9.96 1.69
C PHE A 73 -11.58 -10.21 0.26
N GLY A 74 -11.95 -9.31 -0.65
CA GLY A 74 -11.58 -9.38 -2.05
C GLY A 74 -11.13 -8.02 -2.58
N VAL A 75 -10.22 -8.05 -3.55
CA VAL A 75 -9.77 -6.84 -4.25
C VAL A 75 -9.79 -7.06 -5.76
N ALA A 76 -10.05 -5.98 -6.50
CA ALA A 76 -9.83 -5.90 -7.93
C ALA A 76 -9.19 -4.54 -8.26
N PRO A 77 -8.39 -4.42 -9.35
CA PRO A 77 -7.84 -3.14 -9.77
C PRO A 77 -8.94 -2.10 -9.97
N LYS A 78 -8.76 -0.92 -9.38
CA LYS A 78 -9.64 0.21 -9.62
C LYS A 78 -9.36 0.77 -11.02
N LYS A 79 -10.43 1.04 -11.77
CA LYS A 79 -10.36 1.71 -13.07
C LYS A 79 -10.13 3.21 -12.91
#